data_AF-A0A934YLY5-F1
#
_entry.id   AF-A0A934YLY5-F1
#
_cell.length_a   1.000
_cell.length_b   1.000
_cell.length_c   1.000
_cell.angle_alpha   90.00
_cell.angle_beta   90.00
_cell.angle_gamma   90.00
#
_symmetry.space_group_name_H-M   'P 1'
#
loop_
_entity.id
_entity.type
_entity.pdbx_description
1 polymer ?
#
loop_
_entity_poly.entity_id
_entity_poly.type
_entity_poly.pdbx_seq_one_letter_code
_entity_poly.pdbx_strand_id
1 'polypeptide(L)'
;MTISWWAPALEPRLSQGDLLDDTVFALARHPLTPLTKASLGGKPGYVPGDWSPDSNGVAELLAAGRRGYALVLTHSCELDKAKARGRVIVCPVQPIATIPTDQRPEIYAQKPWSKMPLPNVLGRGDFVADLHLSMAIDRRVVDTTPRLTSMTKDARRRLRLQLIAFYTRLDARDGALPDEDVPDP
;
A
#
# COMPACT_ATOMS: atom_id res chain seq x y z
N MET A 1 4.87 -14.79 25.50
CA MET A 1 3.86 -13.73 25.30
C MET A 1 3.75 -13.46 23.82
N THR A 2 2.58 -13.65 23.22
CA THR A 2 2.30 -13.26 21.84
C THR A 2 2.24 -11.73 21.78
N ILE A 3 3.19 -11.11 21.09
CA ILE A 3 3.19 -9.65 20.89
C ILE A 3 1.96 -9.29 20.05
N SER A 4 1.07 -8.45 20.59
CA SER A 4 -0.07 -7.93 19.83
C SER A 4 0.43 -7.03 18.71
N TRP A 5 -0.01 -7.32 17.49
CA TRP A 5 0.33 -6.52 16.31
C TRP A 5 -0.43 -5.20 16.28
N TRP A 6 -1.62 -5.17 16.87
CA TRP A 6 -2.56 -4.08 16.75
C TRP A 6 -2.68 -3.33 18.07
N ALA A 7 -2.67 -2.01 17.98
CA ALA A 7 -2.90 -1.13 19.11
C ALA A 7 -4.37 -1.23 19.56
N PRO A 8 -4.65 -1.02 20.86
CA PRO A 8 -6.02 -1.06 21.37
C PRO A 8 -6.89 0.11 20.88
N ALA A 9 -6.26 1.16 20.35
CA ALA A 9 -6.91 2.31 19.74
C ALA A 9 -6.13 2.76 18.50
N LEU A 10 -6.80 3.48 17.61
CA LEU A 10 -6.16 4.13 16.46
C LEU A 10 -5.13 5.17 16.91
N GLU A 11 -4.07 5.31 16.13
CA GLU A 11 -3.18 6.46 16.28
C GLU A 11 -3.96 7.77 16.01
N PRO A 12 -3.71 8.86 16.77
CA PRO A 12 -4.48 10.10 16.65
C PRO A 12 -4.48 10.69 15.24
N ARG A 13 -3.43 10.43 14.47
CA ARG A 13 -3.25 10.85 13.08
C ARG A 13 -2.89 9.65 12.22
N LEU A 14 -3.07 9.77 10.90
CA LEU A 14 -2.65 8.73 9.95
C LEU A 14 -1.18 8.39 10.17
N SER A 15 -0.89 7.10 10.33
CA SER A 15 0.44 6.60 10.65
C SER A 15 0.82 5.41 9.77
N GLN A 16 2.12 5.16 9.62
CA GLN A 16 2.62 3.93 9.00
C GLN A 16 2.05 2.71 9.73
N GLY A 17 1.54 1.73 8.99
CA GLY A 17 0.92 0.54 9.56
C GLY A 17 -0.53 0.73 10.01
N ASP A 18 -1.17 1.86 9.69
CA ASP A 18 -2.63 1.96 9.73
C ASP A 18 -3.23 1.03 8.66
N LEU A 19 -4.27 0.28 9.04
CA LEU A 19 -5.06 -0.52 8.13
C LEU A 19 -6.33 0.26 7.74
N LEU A 20 -6.48 0.53 6.45
CA LEU A 20 -7.61 1.23 5.86
C LEU A 20 -8.67 0.21 5.40
N ASP A 21 -9.95 0.58 5.53
CA ASP A 21 -11.08 -0.12 4.89
C ASP A 21 -11.49 0.59 3.60
N ASP A 22 -12.23 -0.09 2.73
CA ASP A 22 -12.90 0.51 1.56
C ASP A 22 -11.97 1.34 0.64
N THR A 23 -10.68 1.01 0.60
CA THR A 23 -9.68 1.71 -0.20
C THR A 23 -9.83 1.35 -1.67
N VAL A 24 -9.82 2.35 -2.55
CA VAL A 24 -9.92 2.15 -4.00
C VAL A 24 -8.54 1.86 -4.58
N PHE A 25 -8.42 0.71 -5.24
CA PHE A 25 -7.27 0.32 -6.05
C PHE A 25 -7.67 0.41 -7.51
N ALA A 26 -7.04 1.30 -8.24
CA ALA A 26 -7.30 1.52 -9.66
C ALA A 26 -6.11 1.04 -10.51
N LEU A 27 -6.42 0.37 -11.61
CA LEU A 27 -5.44 -0.07 -12.60
C LEU A 27 -5.83 0.48 -13.97
N ALA A 28 -4.83 0.99 -14.69
CA ALA A 28 -5.01 1.38 -16.07
C ALA A 28 -5.39 0.15 -16.91
N ARG A 29 -6.37 0.30 -17.80
CA ARG A 29 -6.78 -0.78 -18.72
C ARG A 29 -5.95 -0.72 -20.00
N HIS A 30 -5.75 -1.88 -20.63
CA HIS A 30 -5.23 -1.98 -21.99
C HIS A 30 -6.40 -2.23 -22.97
N PRO A 31 -6.49 -1.50 -24.10
CA PRO A 31 -5.67 -0.34 -24.46
C PRO A 31 -5.93 0.85 -23.52
N LEU A 32 -4.92 1.71 -23.32
CA LEU A 32 -5.06 2.93 -22.53
C LEU A 32 -6.09 3.85 -23.19
N THR A 33 -7.04 4.35 -22.39
CA THR A 33 -8.04 5.32 -22.86
C THR A 33 -7.86 6.62 -22.09
N PRO A 34 -7.13 7.61 -22.64
CA PRO A 34 -7.01 8.92 -22.04
C PRO A 34 -8.36 9.64 -22.02
N LEU A 35 -8.55 10.48 -21.01
CA LEU A 35 -9.76 11.25 -20.81
C LEU A 35 -9.43 12.75 -20.86
N THR A 36 -10.27 13.51 -21.55
CA THR A 36 -10.20 14.98 -21.56
C THR A 36 -11.44 15.56 -20.87
N LYS A 37 -11.26 16.65 -20.13
CA LYS A 37 -12.36 17.38 -19.49
C LYS A 37 -13.29 17.95 -20.55
N ALA A 38 -14.58 17.73 -20.40
CA ALA A 38 -15.62 18.24 -21.30
C ALA A 38 -16.86 18.67 -20.51
N SER A 39 -17.77 19.40 -21.16
CA SER A 39 -19.10 19.69 -20.63
C SER A 39 -20.09 18.68 -21.19
N LEU A 40 -20.71 17.88 -20.31
CA LEU A 40 -21.72 16.88 -20.66
C LEU A 40 -23.07 17.35 -20.12
N GLY A 41 -23.93 17.88 -21.00
CA GLY A 41 -25.23 18.42 -20.59
C GLY A 41 -25.11 19.60 -19.62
N GLY A 42 -24.09 20.46 -19.79
CA GLY A 42 -23.85 21.63 -18.94
C GLY A 42 -23.10 21.34 -17.65
N LYS A 43 -22.68 20.09 -17.40
CA LYS A 43 -21.92 19.70 -16.21
C LYS A 43 -20.49 19.29 -16.57
N PRO A 44 -19.49 19.56 -15.69
CA PRO A 44 -18.15 19.04 -15.88
C PRO A 44 -18.15 17.51 -15.93
N GLY A 45 -17.47 16.96 -16.93
CA GLY A 45 -17.33 15.52 -17.13
C GLY A 45 -16.05 15.19 -17.88
N TYR A 46 -15.92 13.93 -18.26
CA TYR A 46 -14.78 13.39 -18.99
C TYR A 46 -15.27 12.61 -20.21
N VAL A 47 -14.58 12.78 -21.33
CA VAL A 47 -14.80 12.01 -22.56
C VAL A 47 -13.48 11.42 -23.03
N PRO A 48 -13.50 10.29 -23.78
CA PRO A 48 -12.30 9.81 -24.46
C PRO A 48 -11.68 10.93 -25.29
N GLY A 49 -10.37 11.09 -25.20
CA GLY A 49 -9.62 12.10 -25.94
C GLY A 49 -8.14 11.77 -26.01
N ASP A 50 -7.34 12.75 -26.44
CA ASP A 50 -5.90 12.59 -26.54
C ASP A 50 -5.21 12.67 -25.17
N TRP A 51 -3.99 12.17 -25.11
CA TRP A 51 -3.15 12.27 -23.93
C TRP A 51 -2.76 13.74 -23.67
N SER A 52 -3.41 14.36 -22.68
CA SER A 52 -3.19 15.76 -22.29
C SER A 52 -2.79 15.86 -20.81
N PRO A 53 -1.51 15.68 -20.47
CA PRO A 53 -1.04 15.72 -19.10
C PRO A 53 -1.03 17.14 -18.52
N ASP A 54 -1.18 17.25 -17.20
CA ASP A 54 -1.00 18.50 -16.46
C ASP A 54 0.50 18.90 -16.36
N SER A 55 0.81 19.99 -15.65
CA SER A 55 2.18 20.44 -15.43
C SER A 55 3.07 19.46 -14.65
N ASN A 56 2.48 18.42 -14.04
CA ASN A 56 3.19 17.36 -13.33
C ASN A 56 3.29 16.07 -14.15
N GLY A 57 2.90 16.10 -15.44
CA GLY A 57 2.90 14.92 -16.30
C GLY A 57 1.71 13.97 -16.04
N VAL A 58 0.70 14.37 -15.26
CA VAL A 58 -0.44 13.53 -14.90
C VAL A 58 -1.58 13.76 -15.90
N ALA A 59 -1.98 12.71 -16.61
CA ALA A 59 -3.18 12.72 -17.46
C ALA A 59 -4.32 11.94 -16.80
N GLU A 60 -5.55 12.33 -17.12
CA GLU A 60 -6.76 11.63 -16.69
C GLU A 60 -6.97 10.41 -17.60
N LEU A 61 -7.35 9.27 -17.03
CA LEU A 61 -7.46 8.00 -17.76
C LEU A 61 -8.61 7.14 -17.25
N LEU A 62 -9.19 6.34 -18.14
CA LEU A 62 -10.17 5.33 -17.76
C LEU A 62 -9.46 4.16 -17.06
N ALA A 63 -9.88 3.87 -15.83
CA ALA A 63 -9.29 2.81 -15.01
C ALA A 63 -10.35 1.76 -14.58
N ALA A 64 -9.89 0.53 -14.38
CA ALA A 64 -10.67 -0.48 -13.65
C ALA A 64 -10.33 -0.38 -12.16
N GLY A 65 -11.36 -0.27 -11.32
CA GLY A 65 -11.20 -0.14 -9.88
C GLY A 65 -11.71 -1.36 -9.13
N ARG A 66 -11.09 -1.67 -8.00
CA ARG A 66 -11.68 -2.52 -6.95
C ARG A 66 -11.56 -1.81 -5.60
N ARG A 67 -12.41 -2.18 -4.65
CA ARG A 67 -12.32 -1.74 -3.26
C ARG A 67 -11.79 -2.85 -2.37
N GLY A 68 -11.10 -2.50 -1.29
CA GLY A 68 -10.61 -3.47 -0.31
C GLY A 68 -9.79 -2.84 0.79
N TYR A 69 -9.13 -3.67 1.59
CA TYR A 69 -8.26 -3.19 2.66
C TYR A 69 -6.91 -2.75 2.12
N ALA A 70 -6.31 -1.76 2.78
CA ALA A 70 -4.97 -1.28 2.45
C ALA A 70 -4.12 -1.08 3.71
N LEU A 71 -2.83 -1.43 3.64
CA LEU A 71 -1.86 -1.11 4.68
C LEU A 71 -1.09 0.14 4.28
N VAL A 72 -1.03 1.13 5.17
CA VAL A 72 -0.23 2.35 4.96
C VAL A 72 1.26 2.03 5.10
N LEU A 73 2.03 2.28 4.03
CA LEU A 73 3.46 2.00 3.98
C LEU A 73 4.31 3.26 4.19
N THR A 74 3.82 4.43 3.81
CA THR A 74 4.54 5.70 4.02
C THR A 74 4.87 5.91 5.49
N HIS A 75 6.12 6.27 5.77
CA HIS A 75 6.59 6.49 7.12
C HIS A 75 5.89 7.70 7.78
N SER A 76 5.58 7.61 9.08
CA SER A 76 4.77 8.62 9.78
C SER A 76 5.37 10.03 9.74
N CYS A 77 6.70 10.19 9.76
CA CYS A 77 7.32 11.51 9.65
C CYS A 77 7.13 12.17 8.27
N GLU A 78 7.00 11.36 7.20
CA GLU A 78 6.71 11.87 5.86
C GLU A 78 5.23 12.22 5.72
N LEU A 79 4.35 11.45 6.37
CA LEU A 79 2.93 11.77 6.48
C LEU A 79 2.67 13.11 7.19
N ASP A 80 3.53 13.48 8.15
CA ASP A 80 3.44 14.74 8.89
C ASP A 80 3.90 15.96 8.08
N LYS A 81 4.87 15.78 7.18
CA LYS A 81 5.39 16.85 6.31
C LYS A 81 4.53 17.08 5.07
N ALA A 82 3.80 16.04 4.64
CA ALA A 82 3.02 16.07 3.42
C ALA A 82 1.91 17.14 3.50
N LYS A 83 1.94 18.10 2.57
CA LYS A 83 0.82 19.02 2.33
C LYS A 83 -0.40 18.20 1.86
N ALA A 84 -1.59 18.83 1.85
CA ALA A 84 -2.84 18.19 1.43
C ALA A 84 -2.80 17.51 0.03
N ARG A 85 -1.85 17.84 -0.85
CA ARG A 85 -1.64 17.18 -2.16
C ARG A 85 -0.54 16.11 -2.17
N GLY A 86 -0.12 15.65 -0.99
CA GLY A 86 0.88 14.60 -0.85
C GLY A 86 0.38 13.25 -1.38
N ARG A 87 1.32 12.33 -1.60
CA ARG A 87 1.03 10.95 -1.96
C ARG A 87 1.27 10.06 -0.75
N VAL A 88 0.36 9.14 -0.49
CA VAL A 88 0.50 8.08 0.52
C VAL A 88 0.69 6.77 -0.21
N ILE A 89 1.77 6.08 0.09
CA ILE A 89 2.05 4.74 -0.41
C ILE A 89 1.28 3.76 0.46
N VAL A 90 0.46 2.94 -0.17
CA VAL A 90 -0.28 1.85 0.46
C VAL A 90 -0.06 0.56 -0.33
N CYS A 91 -0.34 -0.59 0.27
CA CYS A 91 -0.46 -1.84 -0.47
C CYS A 91 -1.77 -2.55 -0.13
N PRO A 92 -2.32 -3.37 -1.04
CA PRO A 92 -3.54 -4.11 -0.78
C PRO A 92 -3.32 -5.20 0.26
N VAL A 93 -4.39 -5.41 1.03
CA VAL A 93 -4.48 -6.43 2.07
C VAL A 93 -5.68 -7.32 1.78
N GLN A 94 -5.49 -8.64 1.88
CA GLN A 94 -6.56 -9.62 1.66
C GLN A 94 -6.60 -10.66 2.77
N PRO A 95 -7.77 -11.25 3.08
CA PRO A 95 -7.86 -12.31 4.09
C PRO A 95 -6.94 -13.47 3.70
N ILE A 96 -6.20 -14.05 4.65
CA ILE A 96 -5.31 -15.19 4.36
C ILE A 96 -6.10 -16.40 3.81
N ALA A 97 -7.39 -16.48 4.16
CA ALA A 97 -8.31 -17.51 3.68
C ALA A 97 -8.51 -17.50 2.16
N THR A 98 -8.24 -16.39 1.47
CA THR A 98 -8.31 -16.31 0.00
C THR A 98 -7.04 -16.84 -0.68
N ILE A 99 -5.96 -17.05 0.07
CA ILE A 99 -4.71 -17.63 -0.43
C ILE A 99 -4.82 -19.17 -0.45
N PRO A 100 -4.32 -19.85 -1.50
CA PRO A 100 -4.23 -21.32 -1.52
C PRO A 100 -3.56 -21.89 -0.27
N THR A 101 -4.13 -22.96 0.29
CA THR A 101 -3.73 -23.50 1.61
C THR A 101 -2.27 -23.96 1.65
N ASP A 102 -1.74 -24.47 0.54
CA ASP A 102 -0.36 -24.90 0.35
C ASP A 102 0.66 -23.75 0.44
N GLN A 103 0.26 -22.52 0.10
CA GLN A 103 1.14 -21.33 0.16
C GLN A 103 1.16 -20.65 1.53
N ARG A 104 0.13 -20.86 2.36
CA ARG A 104 -0.01 -20.17 3.66
C ARG A 104 1.15 -20.43 4.62
N PRO A 105 1.65 -21.68 4.80
CA PRO A 105 2.77 -21.94 5.70
C PRO A 105 4.02 -21.12 5.35
N GLU A 106 4.27 -20.90 4.06
CA GLU A 106 5.43 -20.12 3.61
C GLU A 106 5.29 -18.63 3.93
N ILE A 107 4.07 -18.09 3.79
CA ILE A 107 3.75 -16.70 4.14
C ILE A 107 3.89 -16.49 5.65
N TYR A 108 3.38 -17.42 6.47
CA TYR A 108 3.54 -17.35 7.93
C TYR A 108 5.01 -17.51 8.35
N ALA A 109 5.77 -18.33 7.65
CA ALA A 109 7.22 -18.44 7.79
C ALA A 109 7.99 -17.25 7.20
N GLN A 110 7.28 -16.29 6.57
CA GLN A 110 7.84 -15.10 5.91
C GLN A 110 8.92 -15.41 4.88
N LYS A 111 8.83 -16.54 4.18
CA LYS A 111 9.75 -16.85 3.08
C LYS A 111 9.63 -15.85 1.92
N PRO A 112 8.44 -15.51 1.40
CA PRO A 112 8.32 -14.47 0.39
C PRO A 112 8.37 -13.07 1.04
N TRP A 113 9.43 -12.31 0.78
CA TRP A 113 9.56 -10.94 1.32
C TRP A 113 8.46 -9.99 0.87
N SER A 114 7.77 -10.30 -0.23
CA SER A 114 6.65 -9.50 -0.74
C SER A 114 5.33 -9.73 -0.01
N LYS A 115 5.21 -10.78 0.81
CA LYS A 115 3.96 -11.09 1.53
C LYS A 115 4.19 -10.94 3.03
N MET A 116 3.51 -9.97 3.62
CA MET A 116 3.58 -9.74 5.05
C MET A 116 2.34 -10.33 5.74
N PRO A 117 2.48 -11.35 6.60
CA PRO A 117 1.34 -11.84 7.38
C PRO A 117 0.90 -10.75 8.36
N LEU A 118 -0.41 -10.58 8.50
CA LEU A 118 -1.09 -9.62 9.36
C LEU A 118 -2.04 -10.40 10.29
N PRO A 119 -1.53 -10.97 11.41
CA PRO A 119 -2.32 -11.86 12.26
C PRO A 119 -3.33 -11.11 13.11
N ASN A 120 -4.48 -11.71 13.37
CA ASN A 120 -5.50 -11.22 14.31
C ASN A 120 -5.93 -9.76 14.09
N VAL A 121 -6.16 -9.36 12.83
CA VAL A 121 -6.78 -8.06 12.53
C VAL A 121 -8.11 -7.98 13.29
N LEU A 122 -8.28 -6.91 14.08
CA LEU A 122 -9.31 -6.77 15.10
C LEU A 122 -10.71 -7.19 14.60
N GLY A 123 -11.18 -8.36 15.06
CA GLY A 123 -12.51 -8.92 14.73
C GLY A 123 -12.66 -9.47 13.30
N ARG A 124 -11.60 -9.50 12.49
CA ARG A 124 -11.63 -9.91 11.07
C ARG A 124 -10.72 -11.09 10.74
N GLY A 125 -9.87 -11.52 11.68
CA GLY A 125 -9.00 -12.68 11.53
C GLY A 125 -7.66 -12.35 10.87
N ASP A 126 -7.07 -13.33 10.20
CA ASP A 126 -5.74 -13.21 9.61
C ASP A 126 -5.77 -12.68 8.18
N PHE A 127 -4.85 -11.77 7.89
CA PHE A 127 -4.70 -11.14 6.58
C PHE A 127 -3.27 -11.28 6.07
N VAL A 128 -3.07 -10.93 4.81
CA VAL A 128 -1.75 -10.78 4.19
C VAL A 128 -1.71 -9.48 3.40
N ALA A 129 -0.65 -8.70 3.61
CA ALA A 129 -0.34 -7.55 2.78
C ALA A 129 0.56 -7.95 1.61
N ASP A 130 0.28 -7.42 0.42
CA ASP A 130 1.03 -7.72 -0.81
C ASP A 130 1.86 -6.52 -1.25
N LEU A 131 3.14 -6.52 -0.91
CA LEU A 131 4.05 -5.40 -1.17
C LEU A 131 4.35 -5.21 -2.66
N HIS A 132 4.19 -6.23 -3.51
CA HIS A 132 4.33 -6.09 -4.96
C HIS A 132 3.30 -5.13 -5.56
N LEU A 133 2.15 -5.01 -4.93
CA LEU A 133 1.04 -4.20 -5.41
C LEU A 133 0.99 -2.84 -4.70
N SER A 134 2.13 -2.38 -4.18
CA SER A 134 2.24 -1.07 -3.56
C SER A 134 1.94 0.04 -4.56
N MET A 135 1.13 1.01 -4.18
CA MET A 135 0.76 2.13 -5.03
C MET A 135 0.64 3.44 -4.26
N ALA A 136 0.80 4.55 -4.96
CA ALA A 136 0.60 5.88 -4.43
C ALA A 136 -0.87 6.30 -4.59
N ILE A 137 -1.49 6.75 -3.50
CA ILE A 137 -2.85 7.33 -3.47
C ILE A 137 -2.75 8.79 -3.02
N ASP A 138 -3.62 9.65 -3.58
CA ASP A 138 -3.75 11.04 -3.13
C ASP A 138 -4.11 11.08 -1.65
N ARG A 139 -3.40 11.91 -0.89
CA ARG A 139 -3.58 12.03 0.56
C ARG A 139 -5.02 12.36 0.95
N ARG A 140 -5.73 13.17 0.18
CA ARG A 140 -7.12 13.55 0.46
C ARG A 140 -8.06 12.35 0.43
N VAL A 141 -7.82 11.42 -0.49
CA VAL A 141 -8.58 10.17 -0.57
C VAL A 141 -8.33 9.35 0.70
N VAL A 142 -7.05 9.18 1.07
CA VAL A 142 -6.67 8.42 2.27
C VAL A 142 -7.23 9.04 3.55
N ASP A 143 -7.20 10.37 3.69
CA ASP A 143 -7.72 11.06 4.88
C ASP A 143 -9.23 10.88 5.06
N THR A 144 -9.97 10.67 3.96
CA THR A 144 -11.41 10.37 4.00
C THR A 144 -11.72 8.87 4.08
N THR A 145 -10.70 8.02 4.00
CA THR A 145 -10.84 6.56 4.01
C THR A 145 -10.91 6.06 5.46
N PRO A 146 -11.90 5.22 5.84
CA PRO A 146 -12.02 4.71 7.20
C PRO A 146 -10.77 3.93 7.64
N ARG A 147 -10.27 4.21 8.84
CA ARG A 147 -9.18 3.45 9.47
C ARG A 147 -9.75 2.39 10.41
N LEU A 148 -9.33 1.14 10.24
CA LEU A 148 -9.81 0.01 11.05
C LEU A 148 -8.99 -0.20 12.31
N THR A 149 -7.67 -0.17 12.17
CA THR A 149 -6.75 -0.40 13.28
C THR A 149 -5.39 0.20 12.95
N SER A 150 -4.55 0.37 13.98
CA SER A 150 -3.19 0.85 13.86
C SER A 150 -2.23 -0.19 14.41
N MET A 151 -1.12 -0.45 13.71
CA MET A 151 -0.05 -1.28 14.23
C MET A 151 0.56 -0.71 15.52
N THR A 152 0.99 -1.57 16.45
CA THR A 152 1.84 -1.18 17.59
C THR A 152 3.23 -0.70 17.13
N LYS A 153 4.01 -0.08 18.02
CA LYS A 153 5.39 0.33 17.72
C LYS A 153 6.25 -0.84 17.24
N ASP A 154 6.12 -2.01 17.86
CA ASP A 154 6.88 -3.21 17.49
C ASP A 154 6.45 -3.78 16.14
N ALA A 155 5.15 -3.82 15.86
CA ALA A 155 4.64 -4.22 14.56
C ALA A 155 5.07 -3.26 13.44
N ARG A 156 5.11 -1.94 13.70
CA ARG A 156 5.67 -0.96 12.76
C ARG A 156 7.16 -1.18 12.53
N ARG A 157 7.93 -1.53 13.56
CA ARG A 157 9.35 -1.90 13.39
C ARG A 157 9.49 -3.13 12.49
N ARG A 158 8.65 -4.16 12.68
CA ARG A 158 8.61 -5.33 11.81
C ARG A 158 8.23 -4.99 10.37
N LEU A 159 7.25 -4.11 10.16
CA LEU A 159 6.88 -3.62 8.84
C LEU A 159 8.07 -2.94 8.13
N ARG A 160 8.84 -2.12 8.84
CA ARG A 160 10.04 -1.49 8.28
C ARG A 160 11.10 -2.51 7.88
N LEU A 161 11.35 -3.51 8.72
CA LEU A 161 12.29 -4.60 8.39
C LEU A 161 11.81 -5.39 7.16
N GLN A 162 10.51 -5.66 7.06
CA GLN A 162 9.92 -6.31 5.89
C GLN A 162 10.09 -5.47 4.62
N LEU A 163 9.85 -4.15 4.70
CA LEU A 163 10.05 -3.24 3.58
C LEU A 163 11.51 -3.18 3.15
N ILE A 164 12.45 -3.13 4.10
CA ILE A 164 13.89 -3.19 3.81
C ILE A 164 14.19 -4.50 3.06
N ALA A 165 13.85 -5.66 3.63
CA ALA A 165 14.10 -6.96 3.01
C ALA A 165 13.46 -7.07 1.61
N PHE A 166 12.25 -6.54 1.43
CA PHE A 166 11.56 -6.53 0.14
C PHE A 166 12.30 -5.71 -0.92
N TYR A 167 12.75 -4.49 -0.58
CA TYR A 167 13.42 -3.61 -1.55
C TYR A 167 14.89 -3.96 -1.77
N THR A 168 15.61 -4.38 -0.73
CA THR A 168 17.04 -4.69 -0.83
C THR A 168 17.29 -6.14 -1.23
N ARG A 169 16.28 -7.01 -1.11
CA ARG A 169 16.43 -8.47 -1.26
C ARG A 169 17.45 -9.08 -0.30
N LEU A 170 17.73 -8.40 0.81
CA LEU A 170 18.61 -8.91 1.84
C LEU A 170 17.81 -9.75 2.82
N ASP A 171 18.27 -10.98 3.05
CA ASP A 171 17.77 -11.75 4.17
C ASP A 171 18.33 -11.10 5.45
N ALA A 172 17.44 -10.59 6.30
CA ALA A 172 17.83 -10.00 7.58
C ALA A 172 18.57 -10.99 8.50
N ARG A 173 18.60 -12.28 8.14
CA ARG A 173 19.35 -13.35 8.80
C ARG A 173 20.84 -13.37 8.46
N ASP A 174 21.26 -12.80 7.33
CA ASP A 174 22.64 -12.94 6.87
C ASP A 174 23.57 -11.82 7.33
N GLY A 175 23.06 -10.72 7.90
CA GLY A 175 23.88 -9.65 8.52
C GLY A 175 24.85 -8.93 7.59
N ALA A 176 25.05 -9.42 6.37
CA ALA A 176 25.83 -8.82 5.30
C ALA A 176 24.86 -8.03 4.42
N LEU A 177 25.08 -6.71 4.38
CA LEU A 177 24.76 -5.95 3.17
C LEU A 177 25.51 -6.65 2.02
N PRO A 178 24.93 -6.74 0.81
CA PRO A 178 25.67 -7.33 -0.30
C PRO A 178 26.89 -6.43 -0.51
N ASP A 179 28.09 -7.00 -0.47
CA ASP A 179 29.28 -6.28 -0.90
C ASP A 179 28.96 -5.72 -2.29
N GLU A 180 29.15 -4.41 -2.45
CA GLU A 180 29.01 -3.79 -3.74
C GLU A 180 29.98 -4.51 -4.68
N ASP A 181 29.43 -5.27 -5.63
CA ASP A 181 30.16 -5.65 -6.84
C ASP A 181 30.48 -4.34 -7.56
N VAL A 182 31.57 -3.71 -7.14
CA VAL A 182 32.25 -2.65 -7.88
C VAL A 182 32.73 -3.32 -9.17
N PRO A 183 32.24 -2.93 -10.35
CA PRO A 183 32.83 -3.43 -11.58
C PRO A 183 34.29 -2.95 -11.63
N ASP A 184 35.21 -3.91 -11.74
CA ASP A 184 36.64 -3.65 -11.95
C ASP A 184 36.85 -2.73 -13.17
N PRO A 185 37.76 -1.74 -13.08
CA PRO A 185 38.04 -0.79 -14.16
C PRO A 185 38.70 -1.41 -15.40
#